data_AF-A0A6C0JEA3-F1
#
_entry.id   AF-A0A6C0JEA3-F1
#
_cell.length_a   1.000
_cell.length_b   1.000
_cell.length_c   1.000
_cell.angle_alpha   90.00
_cell.angle_beta   90.00
_cell.angle_gamma   90.00
#
_symmetry.space_group_name_H-M   'P 1'
#
loop_
_entity.id
_entity.type
_entity.pdbx_description
1 polymer ?
#
loop_
_entity_poly.entity_id
_entity_poly.type
_entity_poly.pdbx_seq_one_letter_code
_entity_poly.pdbx_strand_id
1 'polypeptide(L)'
;MNKNVFLTFMIICYLLLIMFVYYNYTSNNTVSNVICDNKCKYYILFFMFLMGIGTLLYELERNDKYSQIIICVLLIGIYGLIYFNETHTIHYYFAFLVFIDILFFMIRHCYLTNCNVILMSSLYLEFFTLFYILININDNIFYGEIIYILNFAFYYLYLHFIQ
;
A
#
# COMPACT_ATOMS: atom_id res chain seq x y z
N MET A 1 -15.04 -5.20 16.93
CA MET A 1 -14.50 -6.51 16.52
C MET A 1 -13.00 -6.51 16.83
N ASN A 2 -12.35 -7.63 17.18
CA ASN A 2 -10.95 -7.56 17.58
C ASN A 2 -10.05 -7.12 16.39
N LYS A 3 -9.32 -6.00 16.50
CA LYS A 3 -8.38 -5.48 15.49
C LYS A 3 -7.42 -6.57 14.97
N ASN A 4 -7.06 -7.53 15.83
CA ASN A 4 -6.20 -8.66 15.49
C ASN A 4 -6.83 -9.57 14.42
N VAL A 5 -8.16 -9.72 14.42
CA VAL A 5 -8.89 -10.51 13.42
C VAL A 5 -8.78 -9.84 12.05
N PHE A 6 -8.95 -8.52 11.98
CA PHE A 6 -8.81 -7.78 10.73
C PHE A 6 -7.38 -7.78 10.20
N LEU A 7 -6.37 -7.62 11.08
CA LEU A 7 -4.96 -7.76 10.67
C LEU A 7 -4.67 -9.15 10.12
N THR A 8 -5.13 -10.19 10.82
CA THR A 8 -4.95 -11.58 10.40
C THR A 8 -5.63 -11.83 9.06
N PHE A 9 -6.84 -11.29 8.86
CA PHE A 9 -7.55 -11.34 7.58
C PHE A 9 -6.75 -10.67 6.45
N MET A 10 -6.21 -9.46 6.67
CA MET A 10 -5.37 -8.77 5.68
C MET A 10 -4.12 -9.59 5.31
N ILE A 11 -3.44 -10.16 6.31
CA ILE A 11 -2.25 -11.01 6.10
C ILE A 11 -2.63 -12.25 5.27
N ILE A 12 -3.76 -12.90 5.57
CA ILE A 12 -4.24 -14.06 4.81
C ILE A 12 -4.55 -13.69 3.36
N CYS A 13 -5.25 -12.58 3.12
CA CYS A 13 -5.53 -12.10 1.76
C CYS A 13 -4.24 -11.89 0.96
N TYR A 14 -3.22 -11.29 1.59
CA TYR A 14 -1.93 -11.05 0.96
C TYR A 14 -1.13 -12.34 0.70
N LEU A 15 -1.11 -13.28 1.66
CA LEU A 15 -0.44 -14.57 1.47
C LEU A 15 -1.10 -15.43 0.39
N LEU A 16 -2.44 -15.41 0.31
CA LEU A 16 -3.19 -16.11 -0.74
C LEU A 16 -2.85 -15.54 -2.13
N LEU A 17 -2.74 -14.22 -2.26
CA LEU A 17 -2.29 -13.57 -3.48
C LEU A 17 -0.90 -14.07 -3.90
N ILE A 18 0.06 -14.09 -2.97
CA ILE A 18 1.43 -14.57 -3.23
C ILE A 18 1.43 -16.03 -3.65
N MET A 19 0.70 -16.90 -2.94
CA MET A 19 0.59 -18.31 -3.31
C MET A 19 -0.03 -18.49 -4.69
N PHE A 20 -1.08 -17.74 -5.01
CA PHE A 20 -1.74 -17.83 -6.31
C PHE A 20 -0.80 -17.41 -7.46
N VAL A 21 0.01 -16.38 -7.25
CA VAL A 21 1.06 -15.96 -8.18
C VAL A 21 2.15 -17.05 -8.32
N TYR A 22 2.58 -17.64 -7.20
CA TYR A 22 3.59 -18.71 -7.19
C TYR A 22 3.15 -19.96 -7.96
N TYR A 23 1.91 -20.41 -7.76
CA TYR A 23 1.39 -21.61 -8.44
C TYR A 23 1.20 -21.43 -9.95
N ASN A 24 0.90 -20.20 -10.41
CA ASN A 24 0.66 -19.90 -11.82
C ASN A 24 1.90 -19.33 -12.56
N TYR A 25 3.08 -19.34 -11.92
CA TYR A 25 4.31 -18.74 -12.45
C TYR A 25 5.01 -19.59 -13.54
N THR A 26 4.58 -20.84 -13.77
CA THR A 26 5.32 -21.85 -14.53
C THR A 26 5.58 -21.57 -16.01
N SER A 27 5.08 -20.47 -16.57
CA SER A 27 5.32 -20.10 -17.99
C SER A 27 5.61 -18.62 -18.26
N ASN A 28 5.91 -17.79 -17.25
CA ASN A 28 6.01 -16.33 -17.41
C ASN A 28 7.37 -15.76 -16.98
N ASN A 29 8.01 -14.98 -17.87
CA ASN A 29 9.38 -14.45 -17.68
C ASN A 29 9.47 -13.23 -16.73
N THR A 30 8.36 -12.60 -16.34
CA THR A 30 8.34 -11.40 -15.47
C THR A 30 7.08 -11.35 -14.60
N VAL A 31 7.16 -10.63 -13.47
CA VAL A 31 6.04 -10.38 -12.54
C VAL A 31 4.87 -9.69 -13.27
N SER A 32 5.16 -8.74 -14.14
CA SER A 32 4.16 -8.03 -14.96
C SER A 32 3.40 -8.97 -15.92
N ASN A 33 4.05 -10.03 -16.44
CA ASN A 33 3.36 -11.03 -17.28
C ASN A 33 2.37 -11.90 -16.48
N VAL A 34 2.66 -12.19 -15.21
CA VAL A 34 1.74 -12.93 -14.33
C VAL A 34 0.56 -12.05 -13.91
N ILE A 35 0.81 -10.77 -13.64
CA ILE A 35 -0.24 -9.81 -13.24
C ILE A 35 -1.17 -9.46 -14.41
N CYS A 36 -0.63 -9.34 -15.62
CA CYS A 36 -1.39 -8.99 -16.83
C CYS A 36 -2.01 -10.19 -17.56
N ASP A 37 -1.72 -11.44 -17.17
CA ASP A 37 -2.42 -12.59 -17.73
C ASP A 37 -3.91 -12.51 -17.36
N ASN A 38 -4.78 -12.55 -18.39
CA ASN A 38 -6.23 -12.44 -18.23
C ASN A 38 -6.81 -13.50 -17.28
N LYS A 39 -6.10 -14.62 -17.05
CA LYS A 39 -6.50 -15.63 -16.07
C LYS A 39 -6.21 -15.22 -14.63
N CYS A 40 -5.14 -14.48 -14.36
CA CYS A 40 -4.66 -14.14 -13.01
C CYS A 40 -5.08 -12.73 -12.57
N LYS A 41 -5.23 -11.79 -13.52
CA LYS A 41 -5.59 -10.39 -13.26
C LYS A 41 -6.83 -10.23 -12.38
N TYR A 42 -7.89 -10.99 -12.65
CA TYR A 42 -9.14 -10.90 -11.90
C TYR A 42 -9.02 -11.43 -10.47
N TYR A 43 -8.24 -12.48 -10.25
CA TYR A 43 -7.98 -12.98 -8.89
C TYR A 43 -7.12 -11.99 -8.10
N ILE A 44 -6.12 -11.39 -8.74
CA ILE A 44 -5.27 -10.36 -8.12
C ILE A 44 -6.10 -9.15 -7.69
N LEU A 45 -6.91 -8.62 -8.60
CA LEU A 45 -7.85 -7.54 -8.31
C LEU A 45 -8.83 -7.91 -7.19
N PHE A 46 -9.36 -9.14 -7.20
CA PHE A 46 -10.29 -9.62 -6.17
C PHE A 46 -9.65 -9.70 -4.77
N PHE A 47 -8.44 -10.25 -4.65
CA PHE A 47 -7.75 -10.34 -3.37
C PHE A 47 -7.28 -8.97 -2.86
N MET A 48 -6.89 -8.05 -3.75
CA MET A 48 -6.63 -6.65 -3.38
C MET A 48 -7.90 -5.93 -2.93
N PHE A 49 -9.06 -6.25 -3.53
CA PHE A 49 -10.38 -5.79 -3.08
C PHE A 49 -10.74 -6.27 -1.69
N LEU A 50 -10.59 -7.57 -1.44
CA LEU A 50 -10.79 -8.12 -0.10
C LEU A 50 -9.84 -7.47 0.92
N MET A 51 -8.56 -7.30 0.57
CA MET A 51 -7.59 -6.63 1.43
C MET A 51 -8.01 -5.20 1.74
N GLY A 52 -8.45 -4.43 0.73
CA GLY A 52 -8.93 -3.06 0.92
C GLY A 52 -10.15 -2.96 1.83
N ILE A 53 -11.11 -3.88 1.72
CA ILE A 53 -12.22 -3.99 2.68
C ILE A 53 -11.68 -4.27 4.09
N GLY A 54 -10.73 -5.20 4.21
CA GLY A 54 -10.07 -5.51 5.47
C GLY A 54 -9.43 -4.29 6.12
N THR A 55 -8.68 -3.49 5.34
CA THR A 55 -8.03 -2.26 5.81
C THR A 55 -9.06 -1.21 6.25
N LEU A 56 -10.17 -1.06 5.51
CA LEU A 56 -11.24 -0.14 5.90
C LEU A 56 -11.93 -0.56 7.21
N LEU A 57 -12.28 -1.84 7.35
CA LEU A 57 -12.86 -2.36 8.58
C LEU A 57 -11.89 -2.25 9.77
N TYR A 58 -10.60 -2.46 9.52
CA TYR A 58 -9.55 -2.28 10.51
C TYR A 58 -9.49 -0.82 11.01
N GLU A 59 -9.50 0.16 10.10
CA GLU A 59 -9.49 1.59 10.47
C GLU A 59 -10.82 2.07 11.08
N LEU A 60 -11.94 1.42 10.73
CA LEU A 60 -13.22 1.63 11.42
C LEU A 60 -13.13 1.25 12.90
N GLU A 61 -12.45 0.15 13.22
CA GLU A 61 -12.24 -0.27 14.61
C GLU A 61 -11.26 0.64 15.37
N ARG A 62 -10.31 1.29 14.68
CA ARG A 62 -9.46 2.34 15.29
C ARG A 62 -10.23 3.63 15.60
N ASN A 63 -11.41 3.81 15.03
CA ASN A 63 -12.30 4.94 15.26
C ASN A 63 -11.69 6.31 14.91
N ASP A 64 -10.75 6.37 13.95
CA ASP A 64 -10.25 7.64 13.39
C ASP A 64 -10.84 7.91 11.99
N LYS A 65 -11.80 8.83 11.92
CA LYS A 65 -12.50 9.19 10.68
C LYS A 65 -11.57 9.75 9.62
N TYR A 66 -10.51 10.46 10.01
CA TYR A 66 -9.56 11.05 9.08
C TYR A 66 -8.73 9.96 8.39
N SER A 67 -8.18 9.02 9.16
CA SER A 67 -7.45 7.87 8.61
C SER A 67 -8.33 7.00 7.70
N GLN A 68 -9.62 6.83 8.01
CA GLN A 68 -10.56 6.14 7.12
C GLN A 68 -10.69 6.82 5.77
N ILE A 69 -10.85 8.15 5.75
CA ILE A 69 -10.93 8.92 4.50
C ILE A 69 -9.62 8.78 3.71
N ILE A 70 -8.47 8.90 4.37
CA ILE A 70 -7.16 8.75 3.73
C ILE A 70 -7.01 7.36 3.12
N ILE A 71 -7.37 6.29 3.84
CA ILE A 71 -7.34 4.92 3.31
C ILE A 71 -8.32 4.73 2.14
N CYS A 72 -9.51 5.33 2.18
CA CYS A 72 -10.43 5.30 1.03
C CYS A 72 -9.79 5.91 -0.23
N VAL A 73 -9.17 7.09 -0.10
CA VAL A 73 -8.51 7.77 -1.23
C VAL A 73 -7.29 6.96 -1.71
N LEU A 74 -6.49 6.44 -0.79
CA LEU A 74 -5.35 5.56 -1.07
C LEU A 74 -5.78 4.32 -1.86
N LEU A 75 -6.88 3.67 -1.46
CA LEU A 75 -7.41 2.50 -2.17
C LEU A 75 -7.83 2.87 -3.60
N ILE A 76 -8.54 3.99 -3.80
CA ILE A 76 -8.89 4.50 -5.14
C ILE A 76 -7.62 4.72 -5.97
N GLY A 77 -6.58 5.29 -5.38
CA GLY A 77 -5.28 5.47 -6.00
C GLY A 77 -4.65 4.16 -6.47
N ILE A 78 -4.61 3.15 -5.60
CA ILE A 78 -4.06 1.82 -5.93
C ILE A 78 -4.87 1.15 -7.05
N TYR A 79 -6.21 1.21 -7.04
CA TYR A 79 -6.99 0.67 -8.16
C TYR A 79 -6.73 1.42 -9.47
N GLY A 80 -6.60 2.74 -9.41
CA GLY A 80 -6.22 3.57 -10.56
C GLY A 80 -4.89 3.14 -11.16
N LEU A 81 -3.87 2.90 -10.31
CA LEU A 81 -2.55 2.40 -10.72
C LEU A 81 -2.62 1.04 -11.43
N ILE A 82 -3.46 0.13 -10.96
CA ILE A 82 -3.60 -1.21 -11.57
C ILE A 82 -4.38 -1.14 -12.89
N TYR A 83 -5.35 -0.23 -12.99
CA TYR A 83 -6.23 -0.14 -14.15
C TYR A 83 -5.57 0.58 -15.34
N PHE A 84 -4.84 1.67 -15.08
CA PHE A 84 -4.18 2.47 -16.11
C PHE A 84 -2.70 2.11 -16.23
N ASN A 85 -2.26 1.79 -17.46
CA ASN A 85 -0.86 1.51 -17.75
C ASN A 85 0.01 2.77 -17.65
N GLU A 86 1.30 2.60 -17.35
CA GLU A 86 2.33 3.65 -17.21
C GLU A 86 2.45 4.56 -18.44
N THR A 87 2.05 4.07 -19.62
CA THR A 87 2.02 4.86 -20.85
C THR A 87 1.07 6.05 -20.81
N HIS A 88 0.10 6.04 -19.89
CA HIS A 88 -0.87 7.12 -19.72
C HIS A 88 -0.43 8.07 -18.60
N THR A 89 -0.48 9.37 -18.87
CA THR A 89 -0.20 10.43 -17.87
C THR A 89 -1.06 10.31 -16.61
N ILE A 90 -2.27 9.74 -16.75
CA ILE A 90 -3.21 9.43 -15.67
C ILE A 90 -2.57 8.51 -14.61
N HIS A 91 -1.72 7.57 -15.02
CA HIS A 91 -1.04 6.66 -14.09
C HIS A 91 -0.19 7.44 -13.08
N TYR A 92 0.58 8.43 -13.54
CA TYR A 92 1.42 9.26 -12.68
C TYR A 92 0.61 10.13 -11.70
N TYR A 93 -0.59 10.56 -12.07
CA TYR A 93 -1.49 11.25 -11.14
C TYR A 93 -1.96 10.33 -10.01
N PHE A 94 -2.28 9.07 -10.32
CA PHE A 94 -2.62 8.09 -9.29
C PHE A 94 -1.41 7.71 -8.44
N ALA A 95 -0.21 7.59 -9.01
CA ALA A 95 1.02 7.33 -8.27
C ALA A 95 1.28 8.45 -7.24
N PHE A 96 1.20 9.70 -7.70
CA PHE A 96 1.34 10.87 -6.83
C PHE A 96 0.30 10.87 -5.70
N LEU A 97 -0.96 10.59 -6.02
CA LEU A 97 -2.04 10.52 -5.03
C LEU A 97 -1.75 9.46 -3.96
N VAL A 98 -1.31 8.25 -4.35
CA VAL A 98 -0.95 7.18 -3.40
C VAL A 98 0.21 7.60 -2.48
N PHE A 99 1.29 8.18 -3.04
CA PHE A 99 2.42 8.63 -2.22
C PHE A 99 2.00 9.72 -1.21
N ILE A 100 1.19 10.69 -1.64
CA ILE A 100 0.72 11.74 -0.75
C ILE A 100 -0.21 11.20 0.34
N ASP A 101 -1.11 10.27 0.01
CA ASP A 101 -2.01 9.66 0.99
C ASP A 101 -1.23 8.86 2.06
N ILE A 102 -0.17 8.14 1.66
CA ILE A 102 0.72 7.44 2.58
C ILE A 102 1.35 8.42 3.57
N LEU A 103 1.89 9.54 3.09
CA LEU A 103 2.47 10.56 3.96
C LEU A 103 1.45 11.16 4.91
N PHE A 104 0.26 11.52 4.42
CA PHE A 104 -0.79 12.06 5.28
C PHE A 104 -1.24 11.07 6.35
N PHE A 105 -1.34 9.79 6.01
CA PHE A 105 -1.64 8.73 6.98
C PHE A 105 -0.56 8.67 8.07
N MET A 106 0.71 8.63 7.68
CA MET A 106 1.83 8.56 8.62
C MET A 106 1.96 9.83 9.48
N ILE A 107 1.71 11.02 8.94
CA ILE A 107 1.71 12.27 9.72
C ILE A 107 0.58 12.25 10.76
N ARG A 108 -0.63 11.86 10.34
CA ARG A 108 -1.81 11.79 11.22
C ARG A 108 -1.56 10.87 12.42
N HIS A 109 -1.07 9.66 12.16
CA HIS A 109 -0.83 8.69 13.24
C HIS A 109 0.42 9.00 14.07
N CYS A 110 1.41 9.70 13.52
CA CYS A 110 2.54 10.20 14.30
C CYS A 110 2.05 11.22 15.33
N TYR A 111 1.16 12.14 14.92
CA TYR A 111 0.55 13.11 15.82
C TYR A 111 -0.31 12.43 16.90
N LEU A 112 -1.18 11.48 16.52
CA LEU A 112 -2.08 10.79 17.45
C LEU A 112 -1.34 9.95 18.51
N THR A 113 -0.13 9.49 18.21
CA THR A 113 0.70 8.68 19.11
C THR A 113 1.72 9.53 19.90
N ASN A 114 1.50 10.84 19.99
CA ASN A 114 2.40 11.81 20.64
C ASN A 114 3.83 11.75 20.10
N CYS A 115 3.98 11.62 18.79
CA CYS A 115 5.26 11.57 18.08
C CYS A 115 6.19 10.47 18.61
N ASN A 116 5.67 9.23 18.69
CA ASN A 116 6.49 8.06 19.02
C ASN A 116 7.77 8.03 18.16
N VAL A 117 8.93 7.87 18.79
CA VAL A 117 10.24 7.99 18.14
C VAL A 117 10.39 7.06 16.92
N ILE A 118 9.84 5.85 16.99
CA ILE A 118 9.93 4.86 15.90
C ILE A 118 9.04 5.27 14.71
N LEU A 119 7.83 5.76 15.00
CA LEU A 119 6.96 6.28 13.93
C LEU A 119 7.53 7.54 13.30
N MET A 120 8.14 8.42 14.10
CA MET A 120 8.74 9.65 13.61
C MET A 120 9.98 9.38 12.75
N SER A 121 10.84 8.42 13.14
CA SER A 121 11.98 8.01 12.31
C SER A 121 11.54 7.38 10.99
N SER A 122 10.52 6.53 11.02
CA SER A 122 9.93 5.95 9.82
C SER A 122 9.31 7.03 8.92
N LEU A 123 8.62 8.03 9.48
CA LEU A 123 8.10 9.17 8.70
C LEU A 123 9.22 9.99 8.04
N TYR A 124 10.34 10.22 8.70
CA TYR A 124 11.48 10.91 8.08
C TYR A 124 12.09 10.10 6.93
N LEU A 125 12.17 8.77 7.08
CA LEU A 125 12.59 7.89 5.99
C LEU A 125 11.63 8.00 4.79
N GLU A 126 10.33 8.11 5.05
CA GLU A 126 9.31 8.27 4.01
C GLU A 126 9.50 9.58 3.22
N PHE A 127 9.76 10.70 3.92
CA PHE A 127 10.06 11.96 3.25
C PHE A 127 11.35 11.89 2.42
N PHE A 128 12.40 11.27 2.96
CA PHE A 128 13.67 11.11 2.25
C PHE A 128 13.51 10.27 0.98
N THR A 129 12.78 9.16 1.08
CA THR A 129 12.53 8.27 -0.05
C THR A 129 11.61 8.91 -1.10
N LEU A 130 10.59 9.68 -0.68
CA LEU A 130 9.80 10.49 -1.62
C LEU A 130 10.69 11.45 -2.42
N PHE A 131 11.57 12.18 -1.73
CA PHE A 131 12.44 13.14 -2.38
C PHE A 131 13.41 12.47 -3.36
N TYR A 132 13.93 11.29 -2.98
CA TYR A 132 14.73 10.45 -3.88
C TYR A 132 13.95 10.03 -5.13
N ILE A 133 12.68 9.60 -4.99
CA ILE A 133 11.82 9.22 -6.13
C ILE A 133 11.59 10.43 -7.05
N LEU A 134 11.28 11.61 -6.48
CA LEU A 134 11.00 12.81 -7.26
C LEU A 134 12.21 13.30 -8.08
N ILE A 135 13.42 13.22 -7.52
CA ILE A 135 14.65 13.60 -8.24
C ILE A 135 14.94 12.64 -9.38
N ASN A 136 14.73 11.34 -9.16
CA ASN A 136 15.08 10.29 -10.11
C ASN A 136 13.90 9.87 -10.98
N ILE A 137 12.85 10.69 -11.12
CA ILE A 137 11.61 10.32 -11.81
C ILE A 137 11.81 9.95 -13.29
N ASN A 138 12.89 10.44 -13.91
CA ASN A 138 13.28 10.13 -15.29
C ASN A 138 14.19 8.90 -15.41
N ASP A 139 14.66 8.38 -14.27
CA ASP A 139 15.54 7.22 -14.16
C ASP A 139 14.77 6.04 -13.50
N ASN A 140 15.49 4.96 -13.19
CA ASN A 140 14.90 3.81 -12.53
C ASN A 140 14.63 4.09 -11.03
N ILE A 141 13.36 4.31 -10.69
CA ILE A 141 12.88 4.56 -9.31
C ILE A 141 12.50 3.29 -8.54
N PHE A 142 12.61 2.10 -9.14
CA PHE A 142 12.10 0.83 -8.60
C PHE A 142 12.48 0.56 -7.15
N TYR A 143 13.77 0.73 -6.80
CA TYR A 143 14.24 0.52 -5.43
C TYR A 143 13.70 1.59 -4.47
N GLY A 144 13.53 2.83 -4.93
CA GLY A 144 12.93 3.90 -4.14
C GLY A 144 11.49 3.56 -3.76
N GLU A 145 10.68 3.14 -4.73
CA GLU A 145 9.28 2.75 -4.51
C GLU A 145 9.16 1.54 -3.58
N ILE A 146 10.02 0.53 -3.74
CA ILE A 146 10.04 -0.63 -2.85
C ILE A 146 10.32 -0.21 -1.40
N ILE A 147 11.34 0.62 -1.19
CA ILE A 147 11.69 1.09 0.16
C ILE A 147 10.53 1.91 0.75
N TYR A 148 9.92 2.77 -0.05
CA TYR A 148 8.77 3.58 0.32
C TYR A 148 7.60 2.71 0.82
N ILE A 149 7.15 1.75 0.01
CA ILE A 149 6.03 0.87 0.35
C ILE A 149 6.37 -0.03 1.55
N LEU A 150 7.59 -0.58 1.62
CA LEU A 150 8.00 -1.43 2.74
C LEU A 150 8.06 -0.64 4.06
N ASN A 151 8.53 0.60 4.04
CA ASN A 151 8.57 1.45 5.23
C ASN A 151 7.16 1.79 5.69
N PHE A 152 6.24 2.11 4.79
CA PHE A 152 4.82 2.27 5.12
C PHE A 152 4.21 1.00 5.73
N ALA A 153 4.49 -0.18 5.17
CA ALA A 153 4.01 -1.44 5.71
C ALA A 153 4.54 -1.71 7.13
N PHE A 154 5.83 -1.43 7.37
CA PHE A 154 6.42 -1.50 8.71
C PHE A 154 5.76 -0.51 9.67
N TYR A 155 5.56 0.74 9.25
CA TYR A 155 4.88 1.78 10.03
C TYR A 155 3.48 1.33 10.44
N TYR A 156 2.69 0.84 9.48
CA TYR A 156 1.31 0.41 9.68
C TYR A 156 1.22 -0.77 10.65
N LEU A 157 2.14 -1.74 10.51
CA LEU A 157 2.23 -2.91 11.38
C LEU A 157 2.70 -2.54 12.78
N TYR A 158 3.68 -1.65 12.93
CA TYR A 158 4.12 -1.18 14.24
C TYR A 158 3.00 -0.41 14.95
N LEU A 159 2.26 0.43 14.22
CA LEU A 159 1.11 1.17 14.73
C LEU A 159 0.04 0.25 15.32
N HIS A 160 -0.14 -0.98 14.79
CA HIS A 160 -1.04 -1.96 15.36
C HIS A 160 -0.72 -2.32 16.81
N PHE A 161 0.56 -2.45 17.14
CA PHE A 161 1.00 -2.89 18.48
C PHE A 161 0.91 -1.80 19.54
N ILE A 162 0.89 -0.53 19.12
CA ILE A 162 0.83 0.61 20.03
C ILE A 162 -0.57 1.25 20.12
N GLN A 163 -1.51 0.90 19.22
CA GLN A 163 -2.86 1.47 19.16
C GLN A 163 -3.96 0.49 18.73
#